data_AF-A0A7C5DA61-F1
#
_entry.id   AF-A0A7C5DA61-F1
#
_cell.length_a   1.000
_cell.length_b   1.000
_cell.length_c   1.000
_cell.angle_alpha   90.00
_cell.angle_beta   90.00
_cell.angle_gamma   90.00
#
_symmetry.space_group_name_H-M   'P 1'
#
loop_
_entity.id
_entity.type
_entity.pdbx_description
1 polymer ?
#
loop_
_entity_poly.entity_id
_entity_poly.type
_entity_poly.pdbx_seq_one_letter_code
_entity_poly.pdbx_strand_id
1 'polypeptide(L)'
;MQKNVLKTGDGVRISFTGAVEKRQIVKMVENCATGQCECMSDETKKKISDMHVDGMDGDVRLNLTGDLSKEEIEAALARSKVLNK
;
A
#
# COMPACT_ATOMS: atom_id res chain seq x y z
N MET A 1 5.46 -4.26 12.96
CA MET A 1 4.19 -4.02 12.23
C MET A 1 3.73 -5.33 11.59
N GLN A 2 2.46 -5.68 11.70
CA GLN A 2 1.84 -6.74 10.92
C GLN A 2 1.21 -6.14 9.67
N LYS A 3 1.23 -6.88 8.56
CA LYS A 3 0.70 -6.46 7.26
C LYS A 3 -0.27 -7.53 6.79
N ASN A 4 -1.49 -7.16 6.44
CA ASN A 4 -2.48 -8.06 5.87
C ASN A 4 -2.99 -7.49 4.55
N VAL A 5 -2.90 -8.28 3.48
CA VAL A 5 -3.33 -7.87 2.13
C VAL A 5 -4.59 -8.65 1.76
N LEU A 6 -5.64 -7.92 1.42
CA LEU A 6 -6.94 -8.45 1.08
C LEU A 6 -7.37 -7.94 -0.28
N LYS A 7 -7.67 -8.84 -1.21
CA LYS A 7 -8.39 -8.48 -2.43
C LYS A 7 -9.81 -8.05 -2.05
N THR A 8 -10.25 -6.95 -2.63
CA THR A 8 -11.61 -6.41 -2.49
C THR A 8 -12.30 -6.46 -3.87
N GLY A 9 -13.61 -6.16 -3.92
CA GLY A 9 -14.34 -6.09 -5.19
C GLY A 9 -13.73 -5.09 -6.17
N ASP A 10 -13.21 -3.97 -5.65
CA ASP A 10 -12.80 -2.82 -6.45
C ASP A 10 -11.27 -2.63 -6.49
N GLY A 11 -10.50 -3.54 -5.91
CA GLY A 11 -9.04 -3.40 -5.80
C GLY A 11 -8.45 -4.19 -4.64
N VAL A 12 -7.52 -3.60 -3.89
CA VAL A 12 -6.81 -4.27 -2.78
C VAL A 12 -6.80 -3.37 -1.55
N ARG A 13 -7.06 -3.96 -0.39
CA ARG A 13 -6.90 -3.32 0.92
C ARG A 13 -5.70 -3.91 1.64
N ILE A 14 -4.84 -3.04 2.14
CA ILE A 14 -3.70 -3.37 2.98
C ILE A 14 -3.97 -2.85 4.38
N SER A 15 -3.94 -3.72 5.38
CA SER A 15 -4.09 -3.34 6.79
C SER A 15 -2.75 -3.47 7.50
N PHE A 16 -2.34 -2.41 8.17
CA PHE A 16 -1.12 -2.34 8.98
C PHE A 16 -1.51 -2.22 10.44
N THR A 17 -1.04 -3.14 11.28
CA THR A 17 -1.35 -3.13 12.72
C THR A 17 -0.09 -3.26 13.59
N GLY A 18 -0.22 -2.87 14.86
CA GLY A 18 0.86 -2.91 15.85
C GLY A 18 1.71 -1.64 15.84
N ALA A 19 3.04 -1.74 15.95
CA ALA A 19 3.91 -0.55 15.87
C ALA A 19 3.98 -0.01 14.43
N VAL A 20 2.97 0.78 14.03
CA VAL A 20 2.89 1.50 12.76
C VAL A 20 2.37 2.92 13.01
N GLU A 21 3.04 3.91 12.45
CA GLU A 21 2.57 5.30 12.42
C GLU A 21 1.83 5.56 11.10
N LYS A 22 0.66 6.20 11.17
CA LYS A 22 -0.11 6.60 9.99
C LYS A 22 0.73 7.42 9.03
N ARG A 23 1.55 8.33 9.56
CA ARG A 23 2.45 9.18 8.78
C ARG A 23 3.44 8.37 7.93
N GLN A 24 3.91 7.23 8.41
CA GLN A 24 4.80 6.34 7.65
C GLN A 24 4.09 5.79 6.40
N ILE A 25 2.81 5.42 6.53
CA ILE A 25 2.01 4.89 5.42
C ILE A 25 1.61 6.01 4.45
N VAL A 26 1.23 7.19 4.96
CA VAL A 26 0.96 8.37 4.11
C VAL A 26 2.19 8.71 3.26
N LYS A 27 3.38 8.74 3.86
CA LYS A 27 4.63 8.99 3.13
C LYS A 27 4.92 7.92 2.08
N MET A 28 4.56 6.66 2.33
CA MET A 28 4.67 5.60 1.32
C MET A 28 3.76 5.88 0.12
N VAL A 29 2.51 6.28 0.37
CA VAL A 29 1.54 6.60 -0.69
C VAL A 29 1.94 7.86 -1.45
N GLU A 30 2.43 8.90 -0.77
CA GLU A 30 2.97 10.09 -1.41
C GLU A 30 4.11 9.73 -2.36
N ASN A 31 5.05 8.88 -1.93
CA ASN A 31 6.11 8.40 -2.81
C ASN A 31 5.55 7.62 -4.01
N CYS A 32 4.47 6.83 -3.84
CA CYS A 32 3.80 6.16 -4.95
C CYS A 32 3.18 7.16 -5.93
N ALA A 33 2.45 8.16 -5.42
CA ALA A 33 1.75 9.16 -6.23
C ALA A 33 2.71 10.09 -6.99
N THR A 34 3.88 10.41 -6.42
CA THR A 34 4.91 11.22 -7.08
C THR A 34 5.82 10.41 -8.00
N GLY A 35 5.55 9.10 -8.18
CA GLY A 35 6.36 8.20 -9.01
C GLY A 35 7.68 7.77 -8.36
N GLN A 36 7.96 8.20 -7.13
CA GLN A 36 9.15 7.87 -6.37
C GLN A 36 9.10 6.48 -5.71
N CYS A 37 7.99 5.74 -5.81
CA CYS A 37 7.97 4.36 -5.34
C CYS A 37 8.64 3.43 -6.36
N GLU A 38 9.68 2.75 -5.88
CA GLU A 38 10.36 1.67 -6.61
C GLU A 38 9.75 0.29 -6.27
N CYS A 39 8.72 0.27 -5.43
CA CYS A 39 8.16 -0.99 -4.93
C CYS A 39 7.23 -1.67 -5.95
N MET A 40 6.55 -0.92 -6.82
CA MET A 40 5.63 -1.44 -7.83
C MET A 40 6.18 -1.26 -9.25
N SER A 41 5.84 -2.18 -10.15
CA SER A 41 6.12 -2.02 -11.58
C SER A 41 5.27 -0.88 -12.15
N ASP A 42 5.72 -0.29 -13.26
CA ASP A 42 4.94 0.75 -13.95
C ASP A 42 3.60 0.22 -14.47
N GLU A 43 3.52 -1.07 -14.80
CA GLU A 43 2.28 -1.72 -15.17
C GLU A 43 1.29 -1.76 -14.00
N THR A 44 1.72 -2.22 -12.82
CA THR A 44 0.88 -2.25 -11.61
C THR A 44 0.46 -0.82 -11.22
N LYS A 45 1.35 0.18 -11.32
CA LYS A 45 1.00 1.57 -11.04
C LYS A 45 -0.11 2.10 -11.94
N LYS A 46 -0.11 1.74 -13.23
CA LYS A 46 -1.15 2.14 -14.19
C LYS A 46 -2.52 1.51 -13.91
N LYS A 47 -2.55 0.34 -13.25
CA LYS A 47 -3.80 -0.32 -12.85
C LYS A 47 -4.47 0.35 -11.66
N ILE A 48 -3.75 1.16 -10.88
CA ILE A 48 -4.28 1.92 -9.75
C ILE A 48 -5.07 3.11 -10.28
N SER A 49 -6.36 3.15 -9.96
CA SER A 49 -7.25 4.29 -10.24
C SER A 49 -7.36 5.27 -9.08
N ASP A 50 -7.25 4.77 -7.84
CA ASP A 50 -7.29 5.62 -6.64
C ASP A 50 -6.50 4.99 -5.48
N MET A 51 -6.00 5.84 -4.57
CA MET A 51 -5.30 5.43 -3.36
C MET A 51 -5.77 6.24 -2.16
N HIS A 52 -6.24 5.56 -1.11
CA HIS A 52 -6.74 6.20 0.09
C HIS A 52 -6.15 5.61 1.37
N VAL A 53 -5.76 6.47 2.32
CA VAL A 53 -5.19 6.07 3.62
C VAL A 53 -6.13 6.47 4.75
N ASP A 54 -6.59 5.47 5.49
CA ASP A 54 -7.48 5.58 6.63
C ASP A 54 -6.82 5.08 7.92
N GLY A 55 -7.49 5.36 9.04
CA GLY A 55 -7.13 4.83 10.35
C GLY A 55 -6.30 5.78 11.20
N MET A 56 -5.64 5.22 12.20
CA MET A 56 -4.86 5.90 13.23
C MET A 56 -3.56 5.13 13.51
N ASP A 57 -2.64 5.73 14.26
CA ASP A 57 -1.44 5.02 14.68
C ASP A 57 -1.83 3.73 15.41
N GLY A 58 -1.14 2.63 15.12
CA GLY A 58 -1.52 1.31 15.62
C GLY A 58 -2.44 0.49 14.70
N ASP A 59 -3.24 1.16 13.85
CA ASP A 59 -4.20 0.54 12.91
C ASP A 59 -4.44 1.45 11.70
N VAL A 60 -3.68 1.20 10.63
CA VAL A 60 -3.70 2.00 9.41
C VAL A 60 -4.16 1.13 8.24
N ARG A 61 -5.05 1.66 7.40
CA ARG A 61 -5.57 0.96 6.23
C ARG A 61 -5.23 1.75 4.97
N LEU A 62 -4.64 1.08 3.99
CA LEU A 62 -4.42 1.60 2.64
C LEU A 62 -5.34 0.87 1.68
N ASN A 63 -6.24 1.61 1.05
CA ASN A 63 -7.12 1.11 0.00
C ASN A 63 -6.55 1.54 -1.36
N LEU A 64 -6.31 0.57 -2.23
CA LEU A 64 -5.90 0.78 -3.61
C LEU A 64 -7.05 0.31 -4.50
N THR A 65 -7.68 1.22 -5.21
CA THR A 65 -8.76 0.91 -6.15
C THR A 65 -8.16 0.70 -7.53
N GLY A 66 -8.63 -0.31 -8.26
CA GLY A 66 -8.14 -0.64 -9.59
C GLY A 66 -8.01 -2.14 -9.86
N ASP A 67 -7.50 -2.47 -11.04
CA ASP A 67 -7.34 -3.87 -11.48
C ASP A 67 -6.05 -4.48 -10.90
N LEU A 68 -6.02 -4.67 -9.59
CA LEU A 68 -4.83 -5.10 -8.84
C LEU A 68 -5.05 -6.48 -8.23
N SER A 69 -4.12 -7.41 -8.40
CA SER A 69 -4.14 -8.67 -7.66
C SER A 69 -3.53 -8.51 -6.27
N LYS A 70 -3.89 -9.44 -5.37
CA LYS A 70 -3.28 -9.49 -4.02
C LYS A 70 -1.76 -9.71 -4.14
N GLU A 71 -1.36 -10.60 -5.04
CA GLU A 71 -0.01 -11.07 -5.25
C GLU A 71 0.91 -9.95 -5.76
N GLU A 72 0.43 -9.11 -6.69
CA GLU A 72 1.17 -7.92 -7.15
C GLU A 72 1.49 -6.96 -5.98
N ILE A 73 0.51 -6.75 -5.10
CA ILE A 73 0.65 -5.85 -3.96
C ILE A 73 1.57 -6.45 -2.90
N GLU A 74 1.44 -7.74 -2.59
CA GLU A 74 2.34 -8.43 -1.66
C GLU A 74 3.81 -8.38 -2.13
N ALA A 75 4.04 -8.64 -3.42
CA ALA A 75 5.37 -8.53 -4.02
C ALA A 75 5.93 -7.10 -3.91
N ALA A 76 5.09 -6.09 -4.11
CA ALA A 76 5.50 -4.70 -3.96
C ALA A 76 5.84 -4.34 -2.50
N LEU A 77 5.01 -4.76 -1.55
CA LEU A 77 5.26 -4.52 -0.13
C LEU A 77 6.55 -5.20 0.35
N ALA A 78 6.89 -6.37 -0.20
CA ALA A 78 8.15 -7.05 0.06
C ALA A 78 9.38 -6.26 -0.43
N ARG A 79 9.23 -5.43 -1.47
CA ARG A 79 10.29 -4.56 -2.02
C ARG A 79 10.36 -3.18 -1.36
N SER A 80 9.38 -2.83 -0.54
CA SER A 80 9.29 -1.48 0.05
C SER A 80 10.39 -1.21 1.07
N LYS A 81 11.33 -0.33 0.70
CA LYS A 81 12.37 0.20 1.60
C LYS A 81 11.82 1.04 2.76
N VAL A 82 10.56 1.49 2.67
CA VAL A 82 9.89 2.26 3.73
C VAL A 82 9.31 1.33 4.81
N LEU A 83 8.88 0.13 4.42
CA LEU A 83 8.21 -0.81 5.32
C LEU A 83 9.11 -1.93 5.85
N ASN A 84 10.29 -2.14 5.26
CA ASN A 84 11.24 -3.21 5.59
C ASN A 84 12.58 -2.64 6.08
N LYS A 85 12.56 -1.45 6.68
CA LYS A 85 13.71 -0.82 7.34
C LYS A 85 13.79 -1.21 8.81
#